data_AF-A0A2B4SB43-F1
#
_entry.id   AF-A0A2B4SB43-F1
#
_cell.length_a   1.000
_cell.length_b   1.000
_cell.length_c   1.000
_cell.angle_alpha   90.00
_cell.angle_beta   90.00
_cell.angle_gamma   90.00
#
_symmetry.space_group_name_H-M   'P 1'
#
loop_
_entity.id
_entity.type
_entity.pdbx_description
1 polymer ?
#
loop_
_entity_poly.entity_id
_entity_poly.type
_entity_poly.pdbx_seq_one_letter_code
_entity_poly.pdbx_strand_id
1 'polypeptide(L)'
;MNRKERRWTQSNDEFRFLDVERKLDEALRGEHYDSIKDHVNPRILSSCKTNALFKAFEVKKKIRDIPDSGGAERNEFETLANSVDEFTAALIHPLKADDHARSTFRSCLETVMEG
;
A
#
# COMPACT_ATOMS: atom_id res chain seq x y z
N MET A 1 19.87 -27.00 -3.58
CA MET A 1 18.54 -26.81 -2.96
C MET A 1 17.55 -27.76 -3.61
N ASN A 2 16.90 -28.59 -2.80
CA ASN A 2 16.26 -29.82 -3.28
C ASN A 2 14.80 -29.57 -3.65
N ARG A 3 14.21 -30.37 -4.56
CA ARG A 3 12.82 -30.15 -5.04
C ARG A 3 11.77 -30.24 -3.92
N LYS A 4 12.08 -30.97 -2.84
CA LYS A 4 11.26 -31.01 -1.62
C LYS A 4 11.38 -29.69 -0.84
N GLU A 5 12.59 -29.24 -0.50
CA GLU A 5 12.81 -27.96 0.21
C GLU A 5 12.14 -26.77 -0.48
N ARG A 6 12.24 -26.67 -1.81
CA ARG A 6 11.57 -25.61 -2.59
C ARG A 6 10.05 -25.60 -2.41
N ARG A 7 9.43 -26.76 -2.23
CA ARG A 7 7.98 -26.90 -2.05
C ARG A 7 7.54 -26.48 -0.65
N TRP A 8 8.33 -26.82 0.37
CA TRP A 8 8.06 -26.44 1.75
C TRP A 8 8.18 -24.92 1.97
N THR A 9 9.21 -24.28 1.42
CA THR A 9 9.37 -22.82 1.51
C THR A 9 8.22 -22.10 0.81
N GLN A 10 7.83 -22.58 -0.38
CA GLN A 10 6.75 -21.98 -1.16
C GLN A 10 5.38 -22.08 -0.46
N SER A 11 5.07 -23.22 0.17
CA SER A 11 3.84 -23.37 0.96
C SER A 11 3.83 -22.52 2.23
N ASN A 12 4.98 -22.34 2.87
CA ASN A 12 5.08 -21.53 4.10
C ASN A 12 4.94 -20.02 3.78
N ASP A 13 5.54 -19.57 2.68
CA ASP A 13 5.42 -18.19 2.22
C ASP A 13 3.98 -17.88 1.80
N GLU A 14 3.32 -18.77 1.05
CA GLU A 14 1.93 -18.61 0.63
C GLU A 14 0.97 -18.47 1.83
N PHE A 15 1.18 -19.27 2.88
CA PHE A 15 0.40 -19.17 4.11
C PHE A 15 0.62 -17.82 4.82
N ARG A 16 1.85 -17.30 4.83
CA ARG A 16 2.16 -15.99 5.44
C ARG A 16 1.49 -14.83 4.70
N PHE A 17 1.54 -14.83 3.36
CA PHE A 17 0.88 -13.77 2.57
C PHE A 17 -0.64 -13.77 2.80
N LEU A 18 -1.27 -14.94 2.89
CA LEU A 18 -2.70 -15.07 3.18
C LEU A 18 -3.04 -14.61 4.61
N ASP A 19 -2.20 -14.90 5.60
CA ASP A 19 -2.42 -14.48 6.99
C ASP A 19 -2.35 -12.95 7.14
N VAL A 20 -1.39 -12.31 6.45
CA VAL A 20 -1.27 -10.84 6.42
C VAL A 20 -2.52 -10.20 5.82
N GLU A 21 -2.95 -10.69 4.65
CA GLU A 21 -4.12 -10.14 3.95
C GLU A 21 -5.41 -10.35 4.75
N ARG A 22 -5.57 -11.52 5.39
CA ARG A 22 -6.70 -11.82 6.27
C ARG A 22 -6.78 -10.83 7.44
N LYS A 23 -5.66 -10.54 8.11
CA LYS A 23 -5.60 -9.59 9.23
C LYS A 23 -5.98 -8.17 8.81
N LEU A 24 -5.50 -7.74 7.63
CA LEU A 24 -5.88 -6.47 7.03
C LEU A 24 -7.40 -6.41 6.77
N ASP A 25 -7.95 -7.45 6.15
CA ASP A 25 -9.39 -7.53 5.86
C ASP A 25 -10.24 -7.56 7.15
N GLU A 26 -9.76 -8.21 8.21
CA GLU A 26 -10.39 -8.21 9.54
C GLU A 26 -10.38 -6.83 10.18
N ALA A 27 -9.25 -6.11 10.13
CA ALA A 27 -9.15 -4.75 10.64
C ALA A 27 -10.14 -3.80 9.92
N LEU A 28 -10.25 -3.92 8.59
CA LEU A 28 -11.17 -3.11 7.78
C LEU A 28 -12.65 -3.41 8.03
N ARG A 29 -12.99 -4.61 8.55
CA ARG A 29 -14.37 -4.93 8.97
C ARG A 29 -14.72 -4.38 10.35
N GLY A 30 -13.73 -4.16 11.20
CA GLY A 30 -13.94 -3.68 12.56
C GLY A 30 -14.25 -2.18 12.64
N GLU A 31 -14.02 -1.42 11.56
CA GLU A 31 -14.28 0.03 11.44
C GLU A 31 -13.60 0.93 12.51
N HIS A 32 -12.82 0.36 13.43
CA HIS A 32 -12.04 1.10 14.42
C HIS A 32 -10.78 1.68 13.80
N TYR A 33 -10.63 3.01 13.85
CA TYR A 33 -9.53 3.72 13.22
C TYR A 33 -8.16 3.19 13.63
N ASP A 34 -7.89 3.01 14.92
CA ASP A 34 -6.58 2.54 15.41
C ASP A 34 -6.19 1.17 14.81
N SER A 35 -7.14 0.24 14.77
CA SER A 35 -6.91 -1.08 14.18
C SER A 35 -6.62 -0.98 12.68
N ILE A 36 -7.37 -0.15 11.97
CA ILE A 36 -7.18 0.07 10.53
C ILE A 36 -5.83 0.73 10.27
N LYS A 37 -5.47 1.76 11.02
CA LYS A 37 -4.21 2.50 10.89
C LYS A 37 -2.98 1.60 11.06
N ASP A 38 -3.01 0.67 12.02
CA ASP A 38 -1.91 -0.26 12.25
C ASP A 38 -1.70 -1.24 11.09
N HIS A 39 -2.76 -1.56 10.35
CA HIS A 39 -2.74 -2.53 9.26
C HIS A 39 -2.64 -1.89 7.87
N VAL A 40 -3.09 -0.65 7.69
CA VAL A 40 -3.06 0.07 6.42
C VAL A 40 -1.74 0.84 6.31
N ASN A 41 -0.71 0.16 5.82
CA ASN A 41 0.58 0.77 5.51
C ASN A 41 1.28 0.08 4.31
N PRO A 42 2.26 0.73 3.66
CA PRO A 42 2.91 0.21 2.47
C PRO A 42 3.51 -1.19 2.64
N ARG A 43 4.05 -1.50 3.84
CA ARG A 43 4.67 -2.80 4.12
C ARG A 43 3.63 -3.92 4.11
N ILE A 44 2.48 -3.71 4.74
CA ILE A 44 1.39 -4.69 4.77
C ILE A 44 0.75 -4.84 3.39
N LEU A 45 0.46 -3.74 2.69
CA LEU A 45 -0.13 -3.76 1.35
C LEU A 45 0.77 -4.50 0.33
N SER A 46 2.09 -4.34 0.44
CA SER A 46 3.06 -5.05 -0.42
C SER A 46 3.28 -6.51 -0.02
N SER A 47 2.86 -6.88 1.18
CA SER A 47 2.95 -8.25 1.73
C SER A 47 1.64 -9.01 1.66
N CYS A 48 0.65 -8.50 0.93
CA CYS A 48 -0.56 -9.24 0.60
C CYS A 48 -0.27 -10.25 -0.53
N LYS A 49 -1.08 -11.31 -0.60
CA LYS A 49 -1.01 -12.24 -1.75
C LYS A 49 -1.59 -11.56 -2.99
N THR A 50 -2.65 -10.78 -2.79
CA THR A 50 -3.24 -9.93 -3.81
C THR A 50 -2.25 -8.85 -4.24
N ASN A 51 -2.25 -8.52 -5.53
CA ASN A 51 -1.41 -7.46 -6.09
C ASN A 51 -1.53 -6.17 -5.27
N ALA A 52 -0.39 -5.57 -4.90
CA ALA A 52 -0.33 -4.42 -4.01
C ALA A 52 -1.13 -3.21 -4.50
N LEU A 53 -1.12 -2.93 -5.81
CA LEU A 53 -1.88 -1.83 -6.39
C LEU A 53 -3.39 -2.10 -6.30
N PHE A 54 -3.80 -3.31 -6.66
CA PHE A 54 -5.21 -3.72 -6.57
C PHE A 54 -5.70 -3.68 -5.11
N LYS A 55 -4.94 -4.27 -4.18
CA LYS A 55 -5.29 -4.27 -2.76
C LYS A 55 -5.38 -2.85 -2.20
N ALA A 56 -4.47 -1.96 -2.56
CA ALA A 56 -4.51 -0.56 -2.13
C ALA A 56 -5.80 0.15 -2.60
N PHE A 57 -6.29 -0.11 -3.82
CA PHE A 57 -7.59 0.41 -4.27
C PHE A 57 -8.76 -0.16 -3.47
N GLU A 58 -8.75 -1.47 -3.15
CA GLU A 58 -9.78 -2.08 -2.31
C GLU A 58 -9.81 -1.45 -0.91
N VAL A 59 -8.65 -1.31 -0.26
CA VAL A 59 -8.50 -0.69 1.05
C VAL A 59 -8.99 0.75 1.04
N LYS A 60 -8.59 1.55 0.04
CA LYS A 60 -9.02 2.94 -0.09
C LYS A 60 -10.54 3.04 -0.21
N LYS A 61 -11.15 2.19 -1.05
CA LYS A 61 -12.61 2.16 -1.18
C LYS A 61 -13.25 1.84 0.17
N LYS A 62 -12.75 0.82 0.88
CA LYS A 62 -13.25 0.44 2.21
C LYS A 62 -13.17 1.58 3.21
N ILE A 63 -12.05 2.28 3.30
CA ILE A 63 -11.89 3.45 4.18
C ILE A 63 -12.91 4.54 3.86
N ARG A 64 -13.16 4.81 2.57
CA ARG A 64 -14.12 5.83 2.13
C ARG A 64 -15.57 5.45 2.39
N ASP A 65 -15.87 4.14 2.35
CA ASP A 65 -17.19 3.58 2.60
C ASP A 65 -17.53 3.51 4.11
N ILE A 66 -16.54 3.74 5.02
CA ILE A 66 -16.80 3.82 6.46
C ILE A 66 -17.76 4.99 6.73
N PRO A 67 -18.88 4.75 7.45
CA PRO A 67 -19.87 5.78 7.73
C PRO A 67 -19.25 7.02 8.38
N ASP A 68 -19.68 8.20 7.94
CA ASP A 68 -19.25 9.45 8.54
C ASP A 68 -19.83 9.58 9.95
N SER A 69 -18.98 9.42 10.97
CA SER A 69 -19.34 9.67 12.37
C SER A 69 -19.42 11.16 12.69
N GLY A 70 -19.04 12.05 11.76
CA GLY A 70 -19.09 13.50 11.90
C GLY A 70 -18.16 13.99 13.01
N GLY A 71 -16.84 13.95 12.79
CA GLY A 71 -15.87 14.35 13.81
C GLY A 71 -14.40 14.29 13.38
N ALA A 72 -13.49 14.45 14.36
CA ALA A 72 -12.04 14.41 14.15
C ALA A 72 -11.57 13.09 13.50
N GLU A 73 -12.21 11.98 13.85
CA GLU A 73 -11.95 10.65 13.28
C GLU A 73 -12.14 10.61 11.76
N ARG A 74 -13.09 11.39 11.21
CA ARG A 74 -13.28 11.47 9.75
C ARG A 74 -12.07 12.09 9.05
N ASN A 75 -11.47 13.12 9.63
CA ASN A 75 -10.26 13.74 9.10
C ASN A 75 -9.07 12.77 9.14
N GLU A 76 -9.03 11.90 10.13
CA GLU A 76 -8.00 10.88 10.28
C GLU A 76 -8.12 9.80 9.20
N PHE A 77 -9.34 9.31 8.92
CA PHE A 77 -9.60 8.41 7.81
C PHE A 77 -9.29 9.04 6.45
N GLU A 78 -9.60 10.31 6.25
CA GLU A 78 -9.25 11.03 5.01
C GLU A 78 -7.73 11.13 4.84
N THR A 79 -7.01 11.46 5.91
CA THR A 79 -5.53 11.48 5.92
C THR A 79 -4.97 10.10 5.59
N LEU A 80 -5.53 9.04 6.17
CA LEU A 80 -5.11 7.67 5.87
C LEU A 80 -5.39 7.29 4.41
N ALA A 81 -6.56 7.62 3.87
CA ALA A 81 -6.90 7.39 2.46
C ALA A 81 -5.94 8.12 1.51
N ASN A 82 -5.52 9.34 1.85
CA ASN A 82 -4.53 10.10 1.07
C ASN A 82 -3.15 9.43 1.09
N SER A 83 -2.74 8.86 2.23
CA SER A 83 -1.49 8.08 2.29
C SER A 83 -1.51 6.84 1.38
N VAL A 84 -2.68 6.19 1.23
CA VAL A 84 -2.87 5.08 0.29
C VAL A 84 -2.79 5.58 -1.16
N ASP A 85 -3.31 6.78 -1.44
CA ASP A 85 -3.16 7.41 -2.77
C ASP A 85 -1.71 7.72 -3.11
N GLU A 86 -0.93 8.22 -2.16
CA GLU A 86 0.50 8.43 -2.34
C GLU A 86 1.25 7.12 -2.65
N PHE A 87 0.92 6.06 -1.91
CA PHE A 87 1.47 4.72 -2.16
C PHE A 87 1.12 4.22 -3.57
N THR A 88 -0.15 4.30 -3.99
CA THR A 88 -0.53 3.86 -5.35
C THR A 88 0.12 4.71 -6.44
N ALA A 89 0.26 6.02 -6.22
CA ALA A 89 0.97 6.91 -7.13
C ALA A 89 2.45 6.53 -7.24
N ALA A 90 3.10 6.11 -6.15
CA ALA A 90 4.46 5.59 -6.16
C ALA A 90 4.57 4.25 -6.91
N LEU A 91 3.53 3.41 -6.93
CA LEU A 91 3.53 2.18 -7.72
C LEU A 91 3.39 2.41 -9.23
N ILE A 92 2.69 3.47 -9.63
CA ILE A 92 2.35 3.73 -11.04
C ILE A 92 3.34 4.71 -11.71
N HIS A 93 3.87 5.67 -10.95
CA HIS A 93 4.60 6.78 -11.54
C HIS A 93 6.12 6.61 -11.38
N PRO A 94 6.89 6.39 -12.47
CA PRO A 94 8.33 6.14 -12.40
C PRO A 94 9.10 7.22 -11.64
N LEU A 95 8.76 8.50 -11.83
CA LEU A 95 9.44 9.60 -11.11
C LEU A 95 9.08 9.67 -9.61
N LYS A 96 8.00 9.01 -9.18
CA LYS A 96 7.66 8.88 -7.75
C LYS A 96 8.31 7.63 -7.15
N ALA A 97 8.43 6.56 -7.93
CA ALA A 97 8.99 5.28 -7.51
C ALA A 97 10.53 5.23 -7.48
N ASP A 98 11.18 5.93 -8.42
CA ASP A 98 12.59 5.73 -8.76
C ASP A 98 13.40 7.02 -8.60
N ASP A 99 14.36 6.98 -7.67
CA ASP A 99 15.25 8.10 -7.36
C ASP A 99 16.18 8.46 -8.52
N HIS A 100 16.63 7.46 -9.28
CA HIS A 100 17.51 7.66 -10.43
C HIS A 100 16.74 8.30 -11.59
N ALA A 101 15.53 7.81 -11.90
CA ALA A 101 14.66 8.41 -12.91
C ALA A 101 14.34 9.87 -12.56
N ARG A 102 14.07 10.15 -11.28
CA ARG A 102 13.83 11.51 -10.77
C ARG A 102 15.06 12.41 -10.87
N SER A 103 16.24 11.89 -10.51
CA SER A 103 17.51 12.62 -10.62
C SER A 103 17.86 12.93 -12.08
N THR A 104 17.69 11.98 -12.98
CA THR A 104 17.93 12.15 -14.41
C THR A 104 16.99 13.19 -15.00
N PHE A 105 15.69 13.12 -14.68
CA PHE A 105 14.72 14.12 -15.11
C PHE A 105 15.10 15.53 -14.65
N ARG A 106 15.53 15.67 -13.38
CA ARG A 106 15.96 16.96 -12.82
C ARG A 106 17.18 17.52 -13.55
N SER A 107 18.20 16.71 -13.78
CA SER A 107 19.42 17.13 -14.49
C SER A 107 19.13 17.56 -15.93
N CYS A 108 18.24 16.85 -16.63
CA CYS A 108 17.79 17.27 -17.96
C CYS A 108 17.02 18.61 -17.93
N LEU A 109 16.18 18.83 -16.91
CA LEU A 109 15.41 20.06 -16.75
C LEU A 109 16.33 21.28 -16.49
N GLU A 110 17.30 21.12 -15.60
CA GLU A 110 18.33 22.15 -15.30
C GLU A 110 19.09 22.53 -16.57
N THR A 111 19.46 21.55 -17.40
CA THR A 111 20.13 21.78 -18.70
C THR A 111 19.27 22.60 -19.68
N VAL A 112 17.95 22.41 -19.69
CA VAL A 112 17.03 23.16 -20.58
C VAL A 112 16.76 24.57 -20.04
N MET A 113 16.74 24.76 -18.73
CA MET A 113 16.46 26.05 -18.09
C MET A 113 17.67 26.98 -18.08
N GLU A 114 18.89 26.44 -18.14
CA GLU A 114 20.14 27.21 -18.21
C GLU A 114 20.60 27.50 -19.65
N GLY A 115 19.82 27.08 -20.66
CA GLY A 115 20.08 27.26 -22.09
C GLY A 115 19.40 28.45 -22.74
#